data_AF-A0A9D9Y1E2-F1
#
_entry.id   AF-A0A9D9Y1E2-F1
#
_cell.length_a   1.000
_cell.length_b   1.000
_cell.length_c   1.000
_cell.angle_alpha   90.00
_cell.angle_beta   90.00
_cell.angle_gamma   90.00
#
_symmetry.space_group_name_H-M   'P 1'
#
loop_
_entity.id
_entity.type
_entity.pdbx_description
1 polymer ?
#
loop_
_entity_poly.entity_id
_entity_poly.type
_entity_poly.pdbx_seq_one_letter_code
_entity_poly.pdbx_strand_id
1 'polypeptide(L)'
;MSSYTLTNFAIRHIGISSTEINDMLNVIGVDSLDQLIDETVPDSIRMKKHLQLPDALNEYEYLAMLRDISLKNKVYKTFIGQGYYGTITPSVILRNIFENPGWYTQ
;
A
#
# COMPACT_ATOMS: atom_id res chain seq x y z
N MET A 1 -18.10 -14.67 11.05
CA MET A 1 -17.50 -15.17 9.81
C MET A 1 -17.32 -14.00 8.85
N SER A 2 -16.25 -13.22 9.05
CA SER A 2 -15.83 -12.26 8.03
C SER A 2 -15.04 -13.06 7.00
N SER A 3 -15.62 -13.34 5.83
CA SER A 3 -14.86 -13.94 4.74
C SER A 3 -13.82 -12.91 4.30
N TYR A 4 -12.54 -13.16 4.60
CA TYR A 4 -11.41 -12.38 4.11
C TYR A 4 -11.23 -12.64 2.61
N THR A 5 -12.16 -12.17 1.80
CA THR A 5 -12.03 -12.21 0.34
C THR A 5 -11.16 -11.04 -0.07
N LEU A 6 -9.89 -11.30 -0.30
CA LEU A 6 -8.99 -10.33 -0.91
C LEU A 6 -9.49 -9.98 -2.30
N THR A 7 -9.49 -8.69 -2.64
CA THR A 7 -9.90 -8.18 -3.96
C THR A 7 -8.91 -7.15 -4.46
N ASN A 8 -8.79 -7.02 -5.80
CA ASN A 8 -7.99 -6.00 -6.47
C ASN A 8 -6.52 -5.99 -5.99
N PHE A 9 -6.02 -4.80 -5.60
CA PHE A 9 -4.63 -4.58 -5.20
C PHE A 9 -4.21 -5.43 -3.99
N ALA A 10 -5.14 -5.76 -3.07
CA ALA A 10 -4.81 -6.54 -1.89
C ALA A 10 -4.27 -7.94 -2.25
N ILE A 11 -4.72 -8.54 -3.35
CA ILE A 11 -4.23 -9.84 -3.85
C ILE A 11 -2.77 -9.73 -4.33
N ARG A 12 -2.37 -8.60 -4.90
CA ARG A 12 -0.98 -8.38 -5.38
C ARG A 12 -0.04 -7.93 -4.28
N HIS A 13 -0.58 -7.26 -3.26
CA HIS A 13 0.20 -6.76 -2.12
C HIS A 13 0.44 -7.83 -1.05
N ILE A 14 -0.57 -8.65 -0.75
CA ILE A 14 -0.47 -9.73 0.22
C ILE A 14 0.03 -10.98 -0.51
N GLY A 15 1.30 -11.35 -0.27
CA GLY A 15 1.99 -12.40 -1.01
C GLY A 15 1.62 -13.83 -0.65
N ILE A 16 0.77 -14.05 0.35
CA ILE A 16 0.36 -15.39 0.80
C ILE A 16 -0.99 -15.78 0.19
N SER A 17 -1.07 -17.02 -0.27
CA SER A 17 -2.29 -17.67 -0.74
C SER A 17 -3.14 -18.16 0.42
N SER A 18 -4.42 -18.45 0.13
CA SER A 18 -5.32 -19.06 1.13
C SER A 18 -4.84 -20.42 1.62
N THR A 19 -4.14 -21.19 0.79
CA THR A 19 -3.55 -22.48 1.18
C THR A 19 -2.40 -22.28 2.14
N GLU A 20 -1.49 -21.34 1.85
CA GLU A 20 -0.37 -21.03 2.76
C GLU A 20 -0.85 -20.47 4.09
N ILE A 21 -1.92 -19.65 4.11
CA ILE A 21 -2.54 -19.19 5.34
C ILE A 21 -2.95 -20.38 6.21
N ASN A 22 -3.66 -21.37 5.65
CA ASN A 22 -4.09 -22.54 6.41
C ASN A 22 -2.90 -23.36 6.93
N ASP A 23 -1.86 -23.55 6.11
CA ASP A 23 -0.64 -24.26 6.53
C ASP A 23 0.05 -23.55 7.69
N MET A 24 0.16 -22.21 7.63
CA MET A 24 0.74 -21.40 8.70
C MET A 24 -0.10 -21.45 10.00
N LEU A 25 -1.43 -21.35 9.89
CA LEU A 25 -2.35 -21.44 11.03
C LEU A 25 -2.26 -22.81 11.74
N ASN A 26 -2.13 -23.88 10.96
CA ASN A 26 -1.94 -25.24 11.48
C ASN A 26 -0.62 -25.36 12.27
N VAL A 27 0.47 -24.75 11.78
CA VAL A 27 1.78 -24.78 12.47
C VAL A 27 1.73 -24.08 13.83
N ILE A 28 1.00 -22.98 13.93
CA ILE A 28 0.88 -22.21 15.18
C ILE A 28 -0.25 -22.72 16.09
N GLY A 29 -1.11 -23.63 15.60
CA GLY A 29 -2.12 -24.33 16.38
C GLY A 29 -3.43 -23.56 16.59
N VAL A 30 -3.83 -22.70 15.65
CA VAL A 30 -5.10 -21.96 15.70
C VAL A 30 -5.92 -22.20 14.44
N ASP A 31 -7.25 -22.09 14.52
CA ASP A 31 -8.17 -22.49 13.45
C ASP A 31 -8.47 -21.35 12.46
N SER A 32 -8.13 -20.09 12.80
CA SER A 32 -8.45 -18.93 11.96
C SER A 32 -7.58 -17.71 12.25
N LEU A 33 -7.54 -16.78 11.29
CA LEU A 33 -6.95 -15.45 11.49
C LEU A 33 -7.68 -14.65 12.59
N ASP A 34 -9.00 -14.80 12.73
CA ASP A 34 -9.76 -14.11 13.78
C ASP A 34 -9.29 -14.57 15.17
N GLN A 35 -9.15 -15.89 15.38
CA GLN A 35 -8.62 -16.46 16.62
C GLN A 35 -7.19 -15.98 16.89
N LEU A 36 -6.32 -16.00 15.86
CA LEU A 36 -4.94 -15.52 15.98
C LEU A 36 -4.90 -14.06 16.49
N ILE A 37 -5.77 -13.19 15.96
CA ILE A 37 -5.82 -11.79 16.38
C ILE A 37 -6.39 -11.67 17.80
N ASP A 38 -7.44 -12.43 18.15
CA ASP A 38 -8.04 -12.43 19.49
C ASP A 38 -7.05 -12.82 20.58
N GLU A 39 -6.18 -13.81 20.31
CA GLU A 39 -5.16 -14.28 21.25
C GLU A 39 -3.91 -13.37 21.30
N THR A 40 -3.68 -12.54 20.27
CA THR A 40 -2.50 -11.67 20.17
C THR A 40 -2.76 -10.24 20.66
N VAL A 41 -3.92 -9.66 20.35
CA VAL A 41 -4.23 -8.25 20.61
C VAL A 41 -5.24 -8.13 21.75
N PRO A 42 -4.90 -7.50 22.89
CA PRO A 42 -5.83 -7.34 24.00
C PRO A 42 -7.13 -6.64 23.60
N ASP A 43 -8.25 -7.24 23.98
CA ASP A 43 -9.58 -6.75 23.59
C ASP A 43 -9.88 -5.31 24.07
N SER A 44 -9.27 -4.89 25.18
CA SER A 44 -9.44 -3.55 25.77
C SER A 44 -8.93 -2.42 24.87
N ILE A 45 -8.00 -2.71 23.95
CA ILE A 45 -7.42 -1.72 23.03
C ILE A 45 -7.85 -1.95 21.58
N ARG A 46 -8.55 -3.06 21.28
CA ARG A 46 -8.96 -3.39 19.91
C ARG A 46 -10.13 -2.54 19.46
N MET A 47 -10.03 -2.01 18.23
CA MET A 47 -11.09 -1.22 17.62
C MET A 47 -12.36 -2.08 17.43
N LYS A 48 -13.49 -1.59 17.94
CA LYS A 48 -14.77 -2.31 17.93
C LYS A 48 -15.61 -2.11 16.65
N LYS A 49 -15.16 -1.23 15.77
CA LYS A 49 -15.83 -0.88 14.51
C LYS A 49 -14.83 -0.94 13.37
N HIS A 50 -15.31 -1.15 12.16
CA HIS A 50 -14.48 -1.03 10.97
C HIS A 50 -13.99 0.40 10.77
N LEU A 51 -12.86 0.55 10.08
CA LEU A 51 -12.36 1.84 9.65
C LEU A 51 -13.38 2.50 8.72
N GLN A 52 -13.65 3.78 8.95
CA GLN A 52 -14.52 4.58 8.09
C GLN A 52 -13.69 5.13 6.92
N LEU A 53 -13.56 4.35 5.86
CA LEU A 53 -12.81 4.70 4.65
C LEU A 53 -13.75 4.69 3.42
N PRO A 54 -13.41 5.44 2.34
CA PRO A 54 -14.07 5.27 1.05
C PRO A 54 -13.89 3.86 0.49
N ASP A 55 -14.73 3.50 -0.48
CA ASP A 55 -14.59 2.24 -1.20
C ASP A 55 -13.22 2.11 -1.87
N ALA A 56 -12.67 0.90 -1.84
CA ALA A 56 -11.38 0.62 -2.42
C ALA A 56 -11.42 0.77 -3.96
N LEU A 57 -10.49 1.55 -4.50
CA LEU A 57 -10.26 1.64 -5.94
C LEU A 57 -9.38 0.48 -6.41
N ASN A 58 -9.58 0.04 -7.66
CA ASN A 58 -8.59 -0.81 -8.31
C ASN A 58 -7.35 0.02 -8.74
N GLU A 59 -6.27 -0.66 -9.12
CA GLU A 59 -5.00 0.01 -9.47
C GLU A 59 -5.14 1.03 -10.60
N TYR A 60 -5.97 0.73 -11.61
CA TYR A 60 -6.17 1.60 -12.76
C TYR A 60 -6.96 2.86 -12.38
N GLU A 61 -8.06 2.68 -11.65
CA GLU A 61 -8.89 3.78 -11.13
C GLU A 61 -8.09 4.71 -10.23
N TYR A 62 -7.24 4.14 -9.37
CA TYR A 62 -6.38 4.90 -8.48
C TYR A 62 -5.42 5.81 -9.27
N LEU A 63 -4.76 5.28 -10.30
CA LEU A 63 -3.85 6.08 -11.14
C LEU A 63 -4.59 7.17 -11.93
N ALA A 64 -5.80 6.88 -12.43
CA ALA A 64 -6.62 7.86 -13.13
C ALA A 64 -7.05 9.00 -12.19
N MET A 65 -7.56 8.67 -11.00
CA MET A 65 -7.93 9.64 -9.98
C MET A 65 -6.73 10.51 -9.57
N LEU A 66 -5.56 9.90 -9.34
CA LEU A 66 -4.36 10.62 -8.94
C LEU A 66 -3.88 11.58 -10.04
N ARG A 67 -3.99 11.17 -11.31
CA ARG A 67 -3.71 12.03 -12.47
C ARG A 67 -4.61 13.25 -12.46
N ASP A 68 -5.92 13.09 -12.27
CA ASP A 68 -6.87 14.21 -12.24
C ASP A 68 -6.58 15.19 -11.10
N ILE A 69 -6.19 14.67 -9.93
CA ILE A 69 -5.77 15.51 -8.80
C ILE A 69 -4.50 16.27 -9.15
N SER A 70 -3.49 15.61 -9.75
CA SER A 70 -2.20 16.21 -10.10
C SER A 70 -2.33 17.39 -11.09
N LEU A 71 -3.33 17.35 -11.98
CA LEU A 71 -3.59 18.40 -12.96
C LEU A 71 -4.05 19.72 -12.34
N LYS A 72 -4.44 19.72 -11.05
CA LYS A 72 -4.76 20.94 -10.31
C LYS A 72 -3.51 21.75 -9.96
N ASN A 73 -2.33 21.14 -9.98
CA ASN A 73 -1.07 21.82 -9.70
C ASN A 73 -0.63 22.69 -10.87
N LYS A 74 0.00 23.84 -10.58
CA LYS A 74 0.57 24.73 -11.59
C LYS A 74 2.09 24.71 -11.51
N VAL A 75 2.74 24.25 -12.57
CA VAL A 75 4.20 24.19 -12.64
C VAL A 75 4.73 25.50 -13.21
N TYR A 76 5.42 26.28 -12.38
CA TYR A 76 6.04 27.54 -12.75
C TYR A 76 7.57 27.42 -12.85
N LYS A 77 8.20 28.36 -13.56
CA LYS A 77 9.62 28.63 -13.39
C LYS A 77 9.80 29.38 -12.08
N THR A 78 10.29 28.68 -11.05
CA THR A 78 10.40 29.20 -9.69
C THR A 78 11.83 29.64 -9.40
N PHE A 79 11.99 30.89 -8.98
CA PHE A 79 13.28 31.49 -8.56
C PHE A 79 13.24 32.00 -7.11
N ILE A 80 12.37 31.44 -6.27
CA ILE A 80 12.22 31.82 -4.85
C ILE A 80 13.50 31.53 -4.06
N GLY A 81 14.24 30.47 -4.40
CA GLY A 81 15.46 30.07 -3.70
C GLY A 81 15.14 29.42 -2.35
N GLN A 82 15.77 29.91 -1.28
CA GLN A 82 15.59 29.40 0.10
C GLN A 82 15.94 27.91 0.27
N GLY A 83 16.97 27.44 -0.45
CA GLY A 83 17.47 26.07 -0.33
C GLY A 83 16.91 25.07 -1.36
N TYR A 84 15.95 25.49 -2.19
CA TYR A 84 15.44 24.68 -3.30
C TYR A 84 15.65 25.37 -4.65
N TYR A 85 16.32 24.67 -5.56
CA TYR A 85 16.68 25.16 -6.88
C TYR A 85 16.28 24.13 -7.94
N GLY A 86 15.60 24.57 -8.99
CA GLY A 86 15.24 23.69 -10.10
C GLY A 86 16.48 23.09 -10.77
N THR A 87 16.41 21.82 -11.15
CA THR A 87 17.52 21.09 -11.78
C THR A 87 17.00 20.18 -12.89
N ILE A 88 17.91 19.76 -13.77
CA ILE A 88 17.65 18.71 -14.75
C ILE A 88 18.15 17.40 -14.16
N THR A 89 17.24 16.51 -13.77
CA THR A 89 17.60 15.14 -13.41
C THR A 89 18.01 14.38 -14.68
N PRO A 90 19.26 13.90 -14.82
CA PRO A 90 19.66 13.16 -16.00
C PRO A 90 18.79 11.92 -16.21
N SER A 91 18.25 11.73 -17.42
CA SER A 91 17.27 10.67 -17.70
C SER A 91 17.79 9.27 -17.40
N VAL A 92 19.11 9.04 -17.55
CA VAL A 92 19.75 7.77 -17.22
C VAL A 92 19.71 7.47 -15.71
N ILE A 93 19.78 8.49 -14.86
CA ILE A 93 19.68 8.36 -13.41
C ILE A 93 18.21 8.18 -13.02
N LEU A 94 17.31 8.98 -13.59
CA LEU A 94 15.87 8.86 -13.32
C LEU A 94 15.37 7.44 -13.61
N ARG A 95 15.63 6.91 -14.82
CA ARG A 95 15.07 5.63 -15.23
C ARG A 95 15.74 4.42 -14.59
N ASN A 96 17.07 4.42 -14.46
CA ASN A 96 17.80 3.21 -14.08
C ASN A 96 18.09 3.11 -12.58
N ILE A 97 17.94 4.22 -11.84
CA ILE A 97 18.14 4.27 -10.39
C ILE A 97 16.83 4.62 -9.71
N PHE A 98 16.28 5.82 -9.93
CA PHE A 98 15.12 6.30 -9.17
C PHE A 98 13.85 5.47 -9.43
N GLU A 99 13.59 5.10 -10.69
CA GLU A 99 12.42 4.29 -11.08
C GLU A 99 12.67 2.78 -11.03
N ASN A 100 13.86 2.34 -10.60
CA ASN A 100 14.25 0.92 -10.58
C ASN A 100 14.17 0.33 -9.17
N PRO A 101 13.27 -0.65 -8.90
CA PRO A 101 13.13 -1.22 -7.57
C PRO A 101 14.41 -1.84 -7.02
N GLY A 102 15.30 -2.37 -7.87
CA GLY A 102 16.59 -2.91 -7.42
C GLY A 102 17.50 -1.90 -6.71
N TRP A 103 17.18 -0.61 -6.79
CA TRP A 103 17.90 0.47 -6.11
C TRP A 103 17.18 1.07 -4.90
N TYR A 104 15.89 0.80 -4.69
CA TYR A 104 15.12 1.41 -3.61
C TYR A 104 14.38 0.41 -2.71
N THR A 105 14.51 -0.90 -2.97
CA THR A 105 13.88 -1.96 -2.15
C THR A 105 14.88 -2.88 -1.43
N GLN A 106 16.15 -2.48 -1.32
CA GLN A 106 17.18 -3.28 -0.63
C GLN A 106 16.89 -3.56 0.85
#